data_AF-A0A7Y8WGY4-F1
#
_entry.id   AF-A0A7Y8WGY4-F1
#
_cell.length_a   1.000
_cell.length_b   1.000
_cell.length_c   1.000
_cell.angle_alpha   90.00
_cell.angle_beta   90.00
_cell.angle_gamma   90.00
#
_symmetry.space_group_name_H-M   'P 1'
#
loop_
_entity.id
_entity.type
_entity.pdbx_description
1 polymer ?
#
loop_
_entity_poly.entity_id
_entity_poly.type
_entity_poly.pdbx_seq_one_letter_code
_entity_poly.pdbx_strand_id
1 'polypeptide(L)'
;MVELRLLKSETEYKQAIKLADKVFRDEGHISMGAAFPQVFSPELNQSYGAFINNELVSYIGLVPSIIHLGDAEIKAYSIGAVCTHPGHRKKGFASMLLGRIFTHVQRADASILFVSGSLPMYLKAGCSYYGKLFKYEINKGDLLGNEGYLVRELSPFDWFYLRKLLQARPVYVEQSIYDFSVLYKAAGFASILKMEHKILVAQSENDIKGFVVLGVPNSSLGSCDQPAQVIEWGGEPQAIQTILAETFQNGIKSLKCSIPLYEKELNKLLNSLEKTNASYPGTVKITNLDLLLKQAEPFFSGKVKIVEVDKSSKKLIFNQKSMILDNASLEKLILQGNPTLGSYLNEIFPIPLPFPEGLNYV
;
A
#
# COMPACT_ATOMS: atom_id res chain seq x y z
N MET A 1 -4.55 2.53 36.62
CA MET A 1 -5.33 1.61 35.74
C MET A 1 -4.99 1.96 34.31
N VAL A 2 -4.92 0.98 33.39
CA VAL A 2 -4.70 1.26 31.96
C VAL A 2 -6.06 1.46 31.27
N GLU A 3 -6.20 2.54 30.51
CA GLU A 3 -7.37 2.81 29.68
C GLU A 3 -7.01 2.60 28.20
N LEU A 4 -7.80 1.82 27.48
CA LEU A 4 -7.65 1.61 26.03
C LEU A 4 -8.82 2.26 25.32
N ARG A 5 -8.57 3.30 24.53
CA ARG A 5 -9.65 4.07 23.89
C ARG A 5 -9.17 4.84 22.66
N LEU A 6 -10.14 5.33 21.90
CA LEU A 6 -9.90 6.34 20.87
C LEU A 6 -9.30 7.59 21.49
N LEU A 7 -8.49 8.29 20.70
CA LEU A 7 -8.01 9.62 21.03
C LEU A 7 -9.21 10.60 21.01
N LYS A 8 -9.23 11.56 21.93
CA LYS A 8 -10.40 12.43 22.16
C LYS A 8 -10.12 13.91 21.97
N SER A 9 -8.86 14.32 21.86
CA SER A 9 -8.50 15.74 21.80
C SER A 9 -7.21 15.96 21.03
N GLU A 10 -7.02 17.17 20.50
CA GLU A 10 -5.78 17.59 19.87
C GLU A 10 -4.55 17.34 20.74
N THR A 11 -4.69 17.50 22.06
CA THR A 11 -3.60 17.24 23.02
C THR A 11 -3.16 15.77 23.00
N GLU A 12 -4.09 14.83 22.87
CA GLU A 12 -3.76 13.40 22.78
C GLU A 12 -3.15 13.05 21.43
N TYR A 13 -3.60 13.68 20.33
CA TYR A 13 -2.96 13.55 19.03
C TYR A 13 -1.53 14.09 19.04
N LYS A 14 -1.28 15.24 19.67
CA LYS A 14 0.06 15.77 19.90
C LYS A 14 0.93 14.81 20.72
N GLN A 15 0.37 14.15 21.75
CA GLN A 15 1.08 13.10 22.50
C GLN A 15 1.42 11.89 21.62
N ALA A 16 0.50 11.44 20.77
CA ALA A 16 0.73 10.32 19.86
C ALA A 16 1.82 10.63 18.83
N ILE A 17 1.80 11.82 18.23
CA ILE A 17 2.85 12.29 17.30
C ILE A 17 4.20 12.32 18.03
N LYS A 18 4.26 12.95 19.22
CA LYS A 18 5.49 13.02 20.02
C LYS A 18 6.03 11.63 20.38
N LEU A 19 5.15 10.69 20.71
CA LEU A 19 5.54 9.31 20.99
C LEU A 19 6.08 8.62 19.73
N ALA A 20 5.40 8.77 18.59
CA ALA A 20 5.81 8.17 17.33
C ALA A 20 7.15 8.75 16.85
N ASP A 21 7.34 10.06 16.93
CA ASP A 21 8.61 10.73 16.62
C ASP A 21 9.75 10.18 17.46
N LYS A 22 9.53 10.06 18.77
CA LYS A 22 10.53 9.49 19.69
C LYS A 22 10.91 8.05 19.34
N VAL A 23 10.03 7.28 18.72
CA VAL A 23 10.25 5.86 18.43
C VAL A 23 10.81 5.63 17.03
N PHE A 24 10.42 6.43 16.05
CA PHE A 24 10.69 6.18 14.63
C PHE A 24 11.58 7.22 13.96
N ARG A 25 11.78 8.39 14.56
CA ARG A 25 12.50 9.50 13.93
C ARG A 25 13.84 9.74 14.60
N ASP A 26 14.77 10.20 13.77
CA ASP A 26 16.11 10.65 14.12
C ASP A 26 16.43 11.95 13.37
N GLU A 27 17.65 12.44 13.51
CA GLU A 27 18.10 13.69 12.87
C GLU A 27 17.93 13.65 11.34
N GLY A 28 17.32 14.70 10.79
CA GLY A 28 17.04 14.82 9.35
C GLY A 28 15.70 14.25 8.90
N HIS A 29 14.95 13.57 9.77
CA HIS A 29 13.57 13.21 9.48
C HIS A 29 12.58 14.33 9.82
N ILE A 30 11.54 14.46 8.99
CA ILE A 30 10.33 15.20 9.36
C ILE A 30 9.52 14.41 10.41
N SER A 31 8.64 15.11 11.13
CA SER A 31 7.74 14.46 12.10
C SER A 31 6.84 13.42 11.42
N MET A 32 6.59 12.31 12.12
CA MET A 32 5.58 11.29 11.79
C MET A 32 4.20 11.91 11.54
N GLY A 33 3.82 12.93 12.31
CA GLY A 33 2.55 13.62 12.12
C GLY A 33 2.43 14.33 10.78
N ALA A 34 3.55 14.84 10.26
CA ALA A 34 3.61 15.48 8.95
C ALA A 34 3.72 14.46 7.81
N ALA A 35 4.49 13.38 8.01
CA ALA A 35 4.71 12.36 6.99
C ALA A 35 3.52 11.42 6.78
N PHE A 36 2.77 11.14 7.85
CA PHE A 36 1.65 10.19 7.85
C PHE A 36 0.38 10.86 8.41
N PRO A 37 -0.12 11.92 7.78
CA PRO A 37 -1.19 12.74 8.36
C PRO A 37 -2.46 11.94 8.65
N GLN A 38 -2.79 10.96 7.81
CA GLN A 38 -3.99 10.14 7.97
C GLN A 38 -3.98 9.31 9.26
N VAL A 39 -2.83 8.74 9.66
CA VAL A 39 -2.81 7.91 10.88
C VAL A 39 -3.05 8.74 12.14
N PHE A 40 -2.76 10.04 12.10
CA PHE A 40 -2.96 10.97 13.22
C PHE A 40 -4.13 11.94 13.01
N SER A 41 -5.07 11.63 12.09
CA SER A 41 -6.20 12.52 11.78
C SER A 41 -7.25 12.55 12.91
N PRO A 42 -7.51 13.72 13.51
CA PRO A 42 -8.67 13.92 14.38
C PRO A 42 -10.01 13.80 13.64
N GLU A 43 -10.04 14.13 12.35
CA GLU A 43 -11.25 14.08 11.52
C GLU A 43 -11.73 12.66 11.30
N LEU A 44 -10.79 11.72 11.10
CA LEU A 44 -11.12 10.29 11.02
C LEU A 44 -11.51 9.72 12.39
N ASN A 45 -10.80 10.10 13.45
CA ASN A 45 -11.02 9.62 14.82
C ASN A 45 -11.11 8.08 14.97
N GLN A 46 -10.15 7.36 14.41
CA GLN A 46 -10.17 5.87 14.40
C GLN A 46 -8.98 5.23 15.12
N SER A 47 -7.95 6.02 15.42
CA SER A 47 -6.72 5.56 16.08
C SER A 47 -6.92 5.41 17.59
N TYR A 48 -6.24 4.42 18.18
CA TYR A 48 -6.37 4.08 19.60
C TYR A 48 -5.08 4.33 20.37
N GLY A 49 -5.23 4.70 21.64
CA GLY A 49 -4.16 4.85 22.61
C GLY A 49 -4.36 3.98 23.85
N ALA A 50 -3.26 3.59 24.47
CA ALA A 50 -3.22 3.08 25.83
C ALA A 50 -2.76 4.20 26.76
N PHE A 51 -3.56 4.50 27.78
CA PHE A 51 -3.33 5.61 28.70
C PHE A 51 -3.10 5.13 30.13
N ILE A 52 -2.15 5.77 30.83
CA ILE A 52 -1.91 5.60 32.26
C ILE A 52 -1.90 6.99 32.87
N ASN A 53 -2.80 7.27 33.82
CA ASN A 53 -2.93 8.60 34.45
C ASN A 53 -3.06 9.73 33.41
N ASN A 54 -3.88 9.51 32.36
CA ASN A 54 -4.08 10.40 31.20
C ASN A 54 -2.84 10.66 30.32
N GLU A 55 -1.73 9.97 30.54
CA GLU A 55 -0.56 9.99 29.66
C GLU A 55 -0.66 8.84 28.64
N LEU A 56 -0.47 9.16 27.36
CA LEU A 56 -0.45 8.17 26.28
C LEU A 56 0.89 7.40 26.29
N VAL A 57 0.82 6.09 26.58
CA VAL A 57 2.01 5.22 26.69
C VAL A 57 2.15 4.24 25.52
N SER A 58 1.10 4.04 24.72
CA SER A 58 1.14 3.24 23.50
C SER A 58 0.10 3.75 22.50
N TYR A 59 0.40 3.61 21.21
CA TYR A 59 -0.42 4.10 20.11
C TYR A 59 -0.53 3.08 18.98
N ILE A 60 -1.68 3.05 18.31
CA ILE A 60 -1.91 2.34 17.06
C ILE A 60 -2.74 3.24 16.13
N GLY A 61 -2.15 3.60 14.98
CA GLY A 61 -2.84 4.34 13.94
C GLY A 61 -3.76 3.43 13.14
N LEU A 62 -4.94 3.92 12.75
CA LEU A 62 -5.90 3.19 11.93
C LEU A 62 -6.47 4.10 10.84
N VAL A 63 -6.32 3.70 9.58
CA VAL A 63 -6.76 4.48 8.42
C VAL A 63 -7.71 3.65 7.56
N PRO A 64 -8.96 4.08 7.31
CA PRO A 64 -9.88 3.40 6.41
C PRO A 64 -9.51 3.63 4.95
N SER A 65 -9.81 2.67 4.09
CA SER A 65 -9.69 2.80 2.64
C SER A 65 -10.74 1.98 1.89
N ILE A 66 -11.05 2.42 0.67
CA ILE A 66 -11.79 1.63 -0.32
C ILE A 66 -10.80 1.22 -1.40
N ILE A 67 -10.73 -0.09 -1.68
CA ILE A 67 -9.92 -0.63 -2.77
C ILE A 67 -10.85 -1.00 -3.90
N HIS A 68 -10.59 -0.43 -5.06
CA HIS A 68 -11.23 -0.82 -6.31
C HIS A 68 -10.44 -1.94 -6.96
N LEU A 69 -11.10 -3.05 -7.27
CA LEU A 69 -10.54 -4.22 -7.94
C LEU A 69 -11.43 -4.58 -9.13
N GLY A 70 -11.12 -4.06 -10.32
CA GLY A 70 -12.10 -4.02 -11.42
C GLY A 70 -13.36 -3.31 -10.95
N ASP A 71 -14.52 -3.97 -11.10
CA ASP A 71 -15.83 -3.42 -10.68
C ASP A 71 -16.16 -3.72 -9.20
N ALA A 72 -15.25 -4.35 -8.45
CA ALA A 72 -15.46 -4.67 -7.04
C ALA A 72 -14.90 -3.58 -6.13
N GLU A 73 -15.61 -3.33 -5.02
CA GLU A 73 -15.17 -2.45 -3.94
C GLU A 73 -14.91 -3.26 -2.68
N ILE A 74 -13.67 -3.22 -2.21
CA ILE A 74 -13.22 -3.88 -0.99
C ILE A 74 -12.99 -2.83 0.09
N LYS A 75 -13.71 -2.94 1.20
CA LYS A 75 -13.51 -2.07 2.37
C LYS A 75 -12.33 -2.59 3.18
N ALA A 76 -11.35 -1.73 3.39
CA ALA A 76 -10.14 -2.10 4.06
C ALA A 76 -9.71 -1.06 5.11
N TYR A 77 -8.76 -1.49 5.92
CA TYR A 77 -8.05 -0.65 6.87
C TYR A 77 -6.57 -0.87 6.77
N SER A 78 -5.78 0.14 7.11
CA SER A 78 -4.33 0.03 7.30
C SER A 78 -3.96 0.42 8.72
N ILE A 79 -3.11 -0.39 9.35
CA ILE A 79 -2.47 -0.06 10.63
C ILE A 79 -1.12 0.60 10.37
N GLY A 80 -0.91 1.75 11.01
CA GLY A 80 0.33 2.52 10.93
C GLY A 80 0.82 3.02 12.29
N ALA A 81 2.06 3.51 12.32
CA ALA A 81 2.70 4.16 13.48
C ALA A 81 2.57 3.42 14.84
N VAL A 82 2.58 2.08 14.84
CA VAL A 82 2.37 1.28 16.07
C VAL A 82 3.57 1.39 16.99
N CYS A 83 3.41 2.10 18.11
CA CYS A 83 4.51 2.35 19.03
C CYS A 83 4.09 2.24 20.49
N THR A 84 5.06 1.88 21.34
CA THR A 84 4.92 1.86 22.80
C THR A 84 6.12 2.59 23.39
N HIS A 85 5.88 3.48 24.35
CA HIS A 85 6.91 4.22 25.04
C HIS A 85 7.98 3.25 25.58
N PRO A 86 9.29 3.51 25.41
CA PRO A 86 10.35 2.58 25.80
C PRO A 86 10.23 2.03 27.24
N GLY A 87 9.89 2.90 28.21
CA GLY A 87 9.66 2.50 29.62
C GLY A 87 8.38 1.67 29.88
N HIS A 88 7.55 1.46 28.86
CA HIS A 88 6.28 0.73 28.93
C HIS A 88 6.23 -0.50 28.00
N ARG A 89 7.35 -0.86 27.36
CA ARG A 89 7.45 -2.04 26.50
C ARG A 89 7.32 -3.34 27.30
N LYS A 90 7.02 -4.43 26.58
CA LYS A 90 6.85 -5.79 27.14
C LYS A 90 5.71 -5.95 28.16
N LYS A 91 4.78 -4.99 28.21
CA LYS A 91 3.56 -5.01 29.07
C LYS A 91 2.28 -5.40 28.31
N GLY A 92 2.39 -5.80 27.05
CA GLY A 92 1.26 -6.28 26.24
C GLY A 92 0.40 -5.20 25.57
N PHE A 93 0.69 -3.91 25.74
CA PHE A 93 -0.15 -2.81 25.23
C PHE A 93 -0.40 -2.85 23.72
N ALA A 94 0.62 -3.13 22.90
CA ALA A 94 0.46 -3.26 21.45
C ALA A 94 -0.55 -4.37 21.08
N SER A 95 -0.47 -5.53 21.73
CA SER A 95 -1.42 -6.64 21.50
C SER A 95 -2.83 -6.29 21.96
N MET A 96 -2.98 -5.61 23.10
CA MET A 96 -4.28 -5.17 23.60
C MET A 96 -4.94 -4.16 22.65
N LEU A 97 -4.14 -3.22 22.13
CA LEU A 97 -4.58 -2.25 21.12
C LEU A 97 -4.95 -2.93 19.80
N LEU A 98 -4.16 -3.92 19.34
CA LEU A 98 -4.49 -4.70 18.15
C LEU A 98 -5.84 -5.40 18.28
N GLY A 99 -6.18 -5.92 19.47
CA GLY A 99 -7.51 -6.48 19.73
C GLY A 99 -8.65 -5.45 19.60
N ARG A 100 -8.42 -4.18 19.99
CA ARG A 100 -9.36 -3.09 19.74
C ARG A 100 -9.52 -2.79 18.26
N ILE A 101 -8.43 -2.83 17.49
CA ILE A 101 -8.47 -2.67 16.04
C ILE A 101 -9.31 -3.76 15.38
N PHE A 102 -9.12 -5.03 15.74
CA PHE A 102 -9.93 -6.12 15.17
C PHE A 102 -11.43 -5.93 15.45
N THR A 103 -11.78 -5.52 16.67
CA THR A 103 -13.16 -5.20 17.02
C THR A 103 -13.69 -4.01 16.20
N HIS A 104 -12.88 -2.96 16.00
CA HIS A 104 -13.25 -1.80 15.20
C HIS A 104 -13.51 -2.21 13.74
N VAL A 105 -12.53 -2.86 13.10
CA VAL A 105 -12.57 -3.27 11.69
C VAL A 105 -13.74 -4.19 11.41
N GLN A 106 -14.02 -5.14 12.31
CA GLN A 106 -15.18 -6.02 12.20
C GLN A 106 -16.51 -5.24 12.28
N ARG A 107 -16.62 -4.28 13.20
CA ARG A 107 -17.83 -3.44 13.33
C ARG A 107 -18.03 -2.48 12.15
N ALA A 108 -16.96 -2.16 11.43
CA ALA A 108 -16.98 -1.30 10.25
C ALA A 108 -17.25 -2.06 8.94
N ASP A 109 -17.46 -3.38 9.00
CA ASP A 109 -17.62 -4.24 7.81
C ASP A 109 -16.47 -4.09 6.78
N ALA A 110 -15.25 -3.91 7.28
CA ALA A 110 -14.05 -3.99 6.47
C ALA A 110 -13.51 -5.41 6.47
N SER A 111 -13.26 -5.96 5.27
CA SER A 111 -12.90 -7.37 5.06
C SER A 111 -11.39 -7.61 5.02
N ILE A 112 -10.60 -6.53 4.90
CA ILE A 112 -9.14 -6.56 4.83
C ILE A 112 -8.53 -5.57 5.83
N LEU A 113 -7.44 -5.99 6.46
CA LEU A 113 -6.59 -5.16 7.31
C LEU A 113 -5.12 -5.29 6.88
N PHE A 114 -4.54 -4.22 6.34
CA PHE A 114 -3.14 -4.14 5.98
C PHE A 114 -2.26 -3.74 7.17
N VAL A 115 -1.06 -4.30 7.18
CA VAL A 115 -0.03 -4.03 8.19
C VAL A 115 1.31 -3.89 7.47
N SER A 116 1.96 -2.74 7.56
CA SER A 116 3.25 -2.47 6.90
C SER A 116 4.41 -3.33 7.42
N GLY A 117 4.22 -4.09 8.51
CA GLY A 117 5.23 -4.95 9.12
C GLY A 117 4.85 -6.43 9.23
N SER A 118 5.84 -7.24 9.61
CA SER A 118 5.75 -8.72 9.75
C SER A 118 6.17 -9.23 11.13
N LEU A 119 6.12 -8.36 12.15
CA LEU A 119 6.47 -8.75 13.53
C LEU A 119 5.67 -9.99 13.97
N PRO A 120 6.26 -10.90 14.78
CA PRO A 120 5.60 -12.12 15.20
C PRO A 120 4.22 -11.93 15.84
N MET A 121 3.95 -10.77 16.44
CA MET A 121 2.62 -10.47 17.00
C MET A 121 1.52 -10.41 15.94
N TYR A 122 1.82 -9.90 14.74
CA TYR A 122 0.84 -9.82 13.64
C TYR A 122 0.57 -11.20 13.05
N LEU A 123 1.62 -11.99 12.81
CA LEU A 123 1.50 -13.35 12.30
C LEU A 123 0.70 -14.24 13.27
N LYS A 124 1.00 -14.16 14.58
CA LYS A 124 0.23 -14.85 15.63
C LYS A 124 -1.22 -14.39 15.71
N ALA A 125 -1.51 -13.15 15.30
CA ALA A 125 -2.86 -12.60 15.23
C ALA A 125 -3.60 -12.94 13.91
N GLY A 126 -3.00 -13.79 13.08
CA GLY A 126 -3.58 -14.27 11.82
C GLY A 126 -3.39 -13.32 10.64
N CYS A 127 -2.38 -12.44 10.68
CA CYS A 127 -1.91 -11.76 9.47
C CYS A 127 -1.02 -12.71 8.67
N SER A 128 -1.05 -12.60 7.35
CA SER A 128 -0.32 -13.45 6.41
C SER A 128 0.36 -12.58 5.34
N TYR A 129 1.44 -13.10 4.74
CA TYR A 129 2.03 -12.48 3.56
C TYR A 129 1.07 -12.55 2.36
N TYR A 130 1.15 -11.56 1.47
CA TYR A 130 0.32 -11.44 0.27
C TYR A 130 1.11 -10.80 -0.87
N GLY A 131 0.62 -10.96 -2.09
CA GLY A 131 1.17 -10.30 -3.26
C GLY A 131 2.59 -10.76 -3.63
N LYS A 132 2.95 -10.51 -4.88
CA LYS A 132 4.29 -10.76 -5.43
C LYS A 132 4.65 -9.64 -6.38
N LEU A 133 5.93 -9.37 -6.49
CA LEU A 133 6.49 -8.32 -7.34
C LEU A 133 7.83 -8.73 -7.93
N PHE A 134 8.21 -8.03 -8.98
CA PHE A 134 9.59 -7.96 -9.43
C PHE A 134 10.24 -6.70 -8.88
N LYS A 135 11.46 -6.82 -8.36
CA LYS A 135 12.32 -5.68 -8.04
C LYS A 135 13.32 -5.48 -9.17
N TYR A 136 13.33 -4.29 -9.72
CA TYR A 136 14.22 -3.83 -10.76
C TYR A 136 15.20 -2.81 -10.19
N GLU A 137 16.44 -2.89 -10.65
CA GLU A 137 17.42 -1.82 -10.52
C GLU A 137 17.70 -1.29 -11.92
N ILE A 138 17.50 0.00 -12.12
CA ILE A 138 17.55 0.64 -13.43
C ILE A 138 18.63 1.72 -13.39
N ASN A 139 19.58 1.64 -14.31
CA ASN A 139 20.65 2.60 -14.51
C ASN A 139 20.41 3.44 -15.76
N LYS A 140 21.15 4.54 -15.86
CA LYS A 140 21.11 5.40 -17.06
C LYS A 140 21.51 4.60 -18.30
N GLY A 141 20.63 4.58 -19.30
CA GLY A 141 20.84 3.88 -20.57
C GLY A 141 20.24 2.48 -20.64
N ASP A 142 19.74 1.93 -19.53
CA ASP A 142 19.10 0.61 -19.49
C ASP A 142 17.74 0.61 -20.20
N LEU A 143 17.07 1.76 -20.23
CA LEU A 143 15.78 1.97 -20.89
C LEU A 143 15.91 3.04 -21.97
N LEU A 144 15.15 2.84 -23.05
CA LEU A 144 14.97 3.83 -24.11
C LEU A 144 13.62 4.52 -23.93
N GLY A 145 13.63 5.85 -23.95
CA GLY A 145 12.40 6.63 -24.00
C GLY A 145 11.71 6.50 -25.36
N ASN A 146 10.43 6.88 -25.41
CA ASN A 146 9.68 6.98 -26.65
C ASN A 146 9.55 8.46 -27.05
N GLU A 147 10.03 8.81 -28.25
CA GLU A 147 10.01 10.18 -28.78
C GLU A 147 8.60 10.78 -28.92
N GLY A 148 7.54 9.96 -28.87
CA GLY A 148 6.15 10.41 -28.86
C GLY A 148 5.67 11.02 -27.53
N TYR A 149 6.53 11.02 -26.50
CA TYR A 149 6.24 11.65 -25.21
C TYR A 149 7.22 12.76 -24.88
N LEU A 150 6.70 13.84 -24.33
CA LEU A 150 7.46 14.87 -23.63
C LEU A 150 7.36 14.60 -22.12
N VAL A 151 8.50 14.31 -21.47
CA VAL A 151 8.54 14.17 -20.01
C VAL A 151 8.79 15.53 -19.36
N ARG A 152 7.97 15.88 -18.38
CA ARG A 152 8.12 17.12 -17.60
C ARG A 152 7.66 16.93 -16.16
N GLU A 153 7.97 17.90 -15.31
CA GLU A 153 7.40 17.94 -13.97
C GLU A 153 5.89 18.22 -13.99
N LEU A 154 5.22 17.76 -12.94
CA LEU A 154 3.80 18.02 -12.71
C LEU A 154 3.50 19.52 -12.60
N SER A 155 2.45 19.96 -13.27
CA SER A 155 1.90 21.31 -13.22
C SER A 155 0.62 21.35 -12.39
N PRO A 156 0.27 22.49 -11.76
CA PRO A 156 -1.01 22.65 -11.06
C PRO A 156 -2.27 22.38 -11.91
N PHE A 157 -2.15 22.34 -13.24
CA PHE A 157 -3.26 22.06 -14.16
C PHE A 157 -3.47 20.56 -14.43
N ASP A 158 -2.59 19.68 -13.94
CA ASP A 158 -2.58 18.26 -14.33
C ASP A 158 -3.42 17.35 -13.42
N TRP A 159 -3.94 17.84 -12.29
CA TRP A 159 -4.55 17.00 -11.24
C TRP A 159 -5.68 16.10 -11.72
N PHE A 160 -6.52 16.58 -12.65
CA PHE A 160 -7.61 15.79 -13.20
C PHE A 160 -7.11 14.61 -14.06
N TYR A 161 -5.99 14.78 -14.75
CA TYR A 161 -5.35 13.69 -15.49
C TYR A 161 -4.80 12.64 -14.54
N LEU A 162 -4.08 13.04 -13.48
CA LEU A 162 -3.54 12.10 -12.48
C LEU A 162 -4.64 11.27 -11.84
N ARG A 163 -5.76 11.90 -11.45
CA ARG A 163 -6.94 11.18 -10.93
C ARG A 163 -7.44 10.14 -11.92
N LYS A 164 -7.62 10.51 -13.19
CA LYS A 164 -8.09 9.59 -14.24
C LYS A 164 -7.13 8.42 -14.44
N LEU A 165 -5.82 8.68 -14.49
CA LEU A 165 -4.79 7.66 -14.71
C LEU A 165 -4.68 6.69 -13.52
N LEU A 166 -4.84 7.17 -12.29
CA LEU A 166 -4.91 6.32 -11.09
C LEU A 166 -6.13 5.40 -11.12
N GLN A 167 -7.31 5.96 -11.42
CA GLN A 167 -8.57 5.22 -11.44
C GLN A 167 -8.66 4.21 -12.59
N ALA A 168 -7.83 4.36 -13.62
CA ALA A 168 -7.73 3.42 -14.74
C ALA A 168 -6.91 2.16 -14.41
N ARG A 169 -6.24 2.12 -13.25
CA ARG A 169 -5.44 0.95 -12.86
C ARG A 169 -6.33 -0.25 -12.51
N PRO A 170 -5.86 -1.49 -12.75
CA PRO A 170 -6.63 -2.70 -12.42
C PRO A 170 -6.99 -2.82 -10.93
N VAL A 171 -6.14 -2.27 -10.07
CA VAL A 171 -6.38 -2.13 -8.64
C VAL A 171 -5.86 -0.78 -8.18
N TYR A 172 -6.67 -0.03 -7.42
CA TYR A 172 -6.27 1.24 -6.83
C TYR A 172 -7.01 1.51 -5.52
N VAL A 173 -6.43 2.37 -4.69
CA VAL A 173 -7.10 2.90 -3.49
C VAL A 173 -7.90 4.14 -3.87
N GLU A 174 -9.16 4.20 -3.50
CA GLU A 174 -10.00 5.37 -3.72
C GLU A 174 -9.37 6.60 -3.05
N GLN A 175 -9.13 7.62 -3.85
CA GLN A 175 -8.54 8.88 -3.41
C GLN A 175 -9.19 10.04 -4.15
N SER A 176 -9.54 11.09 -3.44
CA SER A 176 -9.85 12.38 -4.06
C SER A 176 -8.56 13.05 -4.54
N ILE A 177 -8.70 14.10 -5.36
CA ILE A 177 -7.57 14.95 -5.74
C ILE A 177 -6.90 15.55 -4.49
N TYR A 178 -7.70 15.92 -3.49
CA TYR A 178 -7.20 16.48 -2.25
C TYR A 178 -6.36 15.45 -1.49
N ASP A 179 -6.87 14.22 -1.33
CA ASP A 179 -6.14 13.15 -0.63
C ASP A 179 -4.79 12.87 -1.30
N PHE A 180 -4.78 12.73 -2.63
CA PHE A 180 -3.55 12.54 -3.39
C PHE A 180 -2.56 13.69 -3.16
N SER A 181 -3.04 14.94 -3.22
CA SER A 181 -2.18 16.11 -3.01
C SER A 181 -1.58 16.18 -1.60
N VAL A 182 -2.35 15.78 -0.59
CA VAL A 182 -1.90 15.73 0.81
C VAL A 182 -0.86 14.64 0.98
N LEU A 183 -1.10 13.43 0.47
CA LEU A 183 -0.16 12.31 0.57
C LEU A 183 1.12 12.55 -0.23
N TYR A 184 1.00 13.16 -1.43
CA TYR A 184 2.15 13.60 -2.22
C TYR A 184 3.02 14.57 -1.42
N LYS A 185 2.41 15.62 -0.83
CA LYS A 185 3.14 16.62 -0.03
C LYS A 185 3.73 16.04 1.25
N ALA A 186 3.03 15.11 1.91
CA ALA A 186 3.48 14.46 3.13
C ALA A 186 4.73 13.60 2.90
N ALA A 187 4.92 13.11 1.68
CA ALA A 187 6.06 12.29 1.28
C ALA A 187 6.27 11.05 2.16
N GLY A 188 5.19 10.40 2.62
CA GLY A 188 5.21 9.36 3.65
C GLY A 188 6.35 8.34 3.53
N PHE A 189 6.30 7.46 2.52
CA PHE A 189 7.33 6.43 2.32
C PHE A 189 8.72 7.03 2.01
N ALA A 190 8.82 8.02 1.12
CA ALA A 190 10.08 8.67 0.80
C ALA A 190 10.74 9.35 2.02
N SER A 191 9.94 9.87 2.95
CA SER A 191 10.41 10.52 4.17
C SER A 191 11.13 9.53 5.10
N ILE A 192 10.84 8.23 5.03
CA ILE A 192 11.55 7.19 5.79
C ILE A 192 13.00 7.05 5.30
N LEU A 193 13.21 7.32 4.01
CA LEU A 193 14.52 7.26 3.36
C LEU A 193 15.20 8.63 3.28
N LYS A 194 14.62 9.66 3.92
CA LYS A 194 15.09 11.05 3.84
C LYS A 194 15.19 11.55 2.39
N MET A 195 14.18 11.19 1.60
CA MET A 195 14.02 11.58 0.20
C MET A 195 12.87 12.57 0.04
N GLU A 196 12.92 13.34 -1.04
CA GLU A 196 11.84 14.22 -1.45
C GLU A 196 10.98 13.58 -2.52
N HIS A 197 9.70 13.93 -2.55
CA HIS A 197 8.82 13.54 -3.63
C HIS A 197 9.00 14.42 -4.86
N LYS A 198 9.00 13.81 -6.04
CA LYS A 198 8.90 14.48 -7.33
C LYS A 198 7.91 13.73 -8.21
N ILE A 199 7.09 14.44 -8.98
CA ILE A 199 6.21 13.83 -9.98
C ILE A 199 6.67 14.24 -11.36
N LEU A 200 6.94 13.23 -12.18
CA LEU A 200 7.14 13.38 -13.60
C LEU A 200 5.91 12.86 -14.34
N VAL A 201 5.54 13.54 -15.41
CA VAL A 201 4.45 13.19 -16.29
C VAL A 201 4.97 13.03 -17.71
N ALA A 202 4.42 12.09 -18.47
CA ALA A 202 4.63 11.93 -19.89
C ALA A 202 3.42 12.49 -20.62
N GLN A 203 3.66 13.53 -21.41
CA GLN A 203 2.66 14.21 -22.21
C GLN A 203 2.80 13.79 -23.67
N SER A 204 1.69 13.45 -24.32
CA SER A 204 1.64 13.31 -25.78
C SER A 204 0.59 14.27 -26.30
N GLU A 205 0.96 15.11 -27.27
CA GLU A 205 0.14 16.24 -27.71
C GLU A 205 -0.26 17.13 -26.52
N ASN A 206 -1.55 17.14 -26.14
CA ASN A 206 -2.11 17.93 -25.04
C ASN A 206 -2.68 17.05 -23.89
N ASP A 207 -2.42 15.75 -23.89
CA ASP A 207 -2.95 14.81 -22.90
C ASP A 207 -1.81 14.16 -22.10
N ILE A 208 -2.04 13.94 -20.80
CA ILE A 208 -1.09 13.25 -19.94
C ILE A 208 -1.39 11.76 -20.01
N LYS A 209 -0.42 11.00 -20.53
CA LYS A 209 -0.58 9.56 -20.78
C LYS A 209 -0.02 8.70 -19.65
N GLY A 210 0.84 9.27 -18.82
CA GLY A 210 1.37 8.59 -17.65
C GLY A 210 2.00 9.54 -16.65
N PHE A 211 2.11 9.09 -15.40
CA PHE A 211 2.88 9.76 -14.36
C PHE A 211 3.65 8.76 -13.51
N VAL A 212 4.73 9.24 -12.90
CA VAL A 212 5.50 8.52 -11.87
C VAL A 212 5.80 9.46 -10.72
N VAL A 213 5.49 9.00 -9.51
CA VAL A 213 5.94 9.60 -8.24
C VAL A 213 7.26 8.96 -7.86
N LEU A 214 8.28 9.79 -7.63
CA LEU A 214 9.64 9.38 -7.29
C LEU A 214 9.98 9.87 -5.88
N GLY A 215 10.65 9.03 -5.10
CA GLY A 215 11.47 9.45 -3.97
C GLY A 215 12.87 9.75 -4.48
N VAL A 216 13.27 11.01 -4.48
CA VAL A 216 14.57 11.47 -4.97
C VAL A 216 15.51 11.74 -3.79
N PRO A 217 16.74 11.19 -3.82
CA PRO A 217 17.78 11.51 -2.86
C PRO A 217 18.01 13.02 -2.72
N ASN A 218 18.12 13.49 -1.48
CA ASN A 218 18.48 14.86 -1.18
C ASN A 218 19.79 14.87 -0.38
N SER A 219 20.83 15.50 -0.93
CA SER A 219 22.14 15.62 -0.28
C SER A 219 22.09 16.38 1.04
N SER A 220 21.20 17.37 1.17
CA SER A 220 20.97 18.12 2.42
C SER A 220 20.31 17.28 3.52
N LEU A 221 19.72 16.13 3.17
CA LEU A 221 19.08 15.19 4.11
C LEU A 221 19.92 13.92 4.35
N GLY A 222 21.14 13.86 3.80
CA GLY A 222 22.08 12.75 4.00
C GLY A 222 21.80 11.50 3.16
N SER A 223 20.96 11.58 2.11
CA SER A 223 20.59 10.43 1.27
C SER A 223 21.31 10.37 -0.08
N CYS A 224 22.31 11.24 -0.33
CA CYS A 224 22.95 11.49 -1.64
C CYS A 224 23.40 10.24 -2.45
N ASP A 225 23.79 9.16 -1.77
CA ASP A 225 24.32 7.95 -2.41
C ASP A 225 23.28 6.81 -2.55
N GLN A 226 22.03 7.06 -2.16
CA GLN A 226 20.95 6.08 -2.31
C GLN A 226 20.35 6.13 -3.73
N PRO A 227 19.90 5.00 -4.29
CA PRO A 227 19.10 5.00 -5.51
C PRO A 227 17.75 5.68 -5.26
N ALA A 228 17.27 6.44 -6.24
CA ALA A 228 15.91 6.97 -6.21
C ALA A 228 14.88 5.83 -6.23
N GLN A 229 13.72 6.06 -5.62
CA GLN A 229 12.65 5.06 -5.49
C GLN A 229 11.47 5.42 -6.39
N VAL A 230 10.95 4.45 -7.14
CA VAL A 230 9.64 4.58 -7.78
C VAL A 230 8.56 4.24 -6.75
N ILE A 231 7.72 5.23 -6.41
CA ILE A 231 6.73 5.12 -5.33
C ILE A 231 5.36 4.76 -5.86
N GLU A 232 4.89 5.48 -6.87
CA GLU A 232 3.54 5.33 -7.40
C GLU A 232 3.54 5.68 -8.89
N TRP A 233 2.65 5.08 -9.66
CA TRP A 233 2.52 5.38 -11.08
C TRP A 233 1.08 5.16 -11.54
N GLY A 234 0.77 5.64 -12.74
CA GLY A 234 -0.48 5.37 -13.41
C GLY A 234 -0.44 5.83 -14.86
N GLY A 235 -1.18 5.13 -15.72
CA GLY A 235 -1.25 5.41 -17.14
C GLY A 235 -0.64 4.33 -18.03
N GLU A 236 -0.31 4.69 -19.26
CA GLU A 236 0.12 3.76 -20.29
C GLU A 236 1.52 3.21 -19.99
N PRO A 237 1.76 1.88 -20.11
CA PRO A 237 3.05 1.27 -19.79
C PRO A 237 4.26 1.91 -20.52
N GLN A 238 4.08 2.30 -21.79
CA GLN A 238 5.11 2.97 -22.59
C GLN A 238 5.42 4.38 -22.09
N ALA A 239 4.39 5.11 -21.61
CA ALA A 239 4.56 6.41 -20.98
C ALA A 239 5.35 6.28 -19.67
N ILE A 240 5.03 5.27 -18.84
CA ILE A 240 5.78 4.96 -17.62
C ILE A 240 7.24 4.62 -17.93
N GLN A 241 7.49 3.71 -18.88
CA GLN A 241 8.86 3.37 -19.31
C GLN A 241 9.65 4.61 -19.76
N THR A 242 9.00 5.51 -20.50
CA THR A 242 9.63 6.75 -20.98
C THR A 242 9.99 7.69 -19.83
N ILE A 243 9.09 7.86 -18.85
CA ILE A 243 9.40 8.63 -17.64
C ILE A 243 10.59 8.05 -16.89
N LEU A 244 10.64 6.72 -16.72
CA LEU A 244 11.76 6.05 -16.04
C LEU A 244 13.08 6.26 -16.79
N ALA A 245 13.07 6.19 -18.12
CA ALA A 245 14.25 6.43 -18.96
C ALA A 245 14.76 7.88 -18.88
N GLU A 246 13.87 8.87 -18.80
CA GLU A 246 14.24 10.30 -18.78
C GLU A 246 14.52 10.84 -17.37
N THR A 247 14.15 10.09 -16.33
CA THR A 247 14.38 10.48 -14.92
C THR A 247 15.86 10.80 -14.63
N PHE A 248 16.80 10.11 -15.28
CA PHE A 248 18.25 10.30 -15.11
C PHE A 248 18.77 11.67 -15.59
N GLN A 249 18.00 12.42 -16.38
CA GLN A 249 18.37 13.78 -16.78
C GLN A 249 18.39 14.75 -15.58
N ASN A 250 17.74 14.38 -14.47
CA ASN A 250 17.65 15.17 -13.24
C ASN A 250 18.78 14.88 -12.23
N GLY A 251 19.91 14.32 -12.66
CA GLY A 251 21.03 14.00 -11.76
C GLY A 251 20.87 12.73 -10.92
N ILE A 252 19.79 11.97 -11.13
CA ILE A 252 19.60 10.65 -10.53
C ILE A 252 20.58 9.66 -11.17
N LYS A 253 21.26 8.87 -10.35
CA LYS A 253 22.28 7.88 -10.80
C LYS A 253 21.65 6.52 -11.13
N SER A 254 20.79 6.03 -10.24
CA SER A 254 20.10 4.74 -10.35
C SER A 254 18.70 4.81 -9.70
N LEU A 255 17.82 3.93 -10.15
CA LEU A 255 16.44 3.80 -9.70
C LEU A 255 16.18 2.40 -9.18
N LYS A 256 15.46 2.29 -8.07
CA LYS A 256 14.83 1.04 -7.63
C LYS A 256 13.34 1.12 -7.89
N CYS A 257 12.82 0.05 -8.49
CA CYS A 257 11.43 -0.03 -8.90
C CYS A 257 10.85 -1.39 -8.53
N SER A 258 9.80 -1.40 -7.72
CA SER A 258 9.11 -2.62 -7.29
C SER A 258 7.77 -2.71 -7.99
N ILE A 259 7.64 -3.59 -8.99
CA ILE A 259 6.43 -3.69 -9.81
C ILE A 259 5.66 -4.97 -9.46
N PRO A 260 4.41 -4.86 -8.98
CA PRO A 260 3.52 -5.99 -8.80
C PRO A 260 3.40 -6.91 -10.01
N LEU A 261 3.28 -8.22 -9.80
CA LEU A 261 3.16 -9.17 -10.91
C LEU A 261 1.91 -8.96 -11.77
N TYR A 262 0.85 -8.37 -11.21
CA TYR A 262 -0.37 -8.08 -11.97
C TYR A 262 -0.20 -6.94 -12.99
N GLU A 263 0.86 -6.13 -12.90
CA GLU A 263 1.20 -5.07 -13.86
C GLU A 263 1.90 -5.68 -15.09
N LYS A 264 1.19 -6.58 -15.79
CA LYS A 264 1.77 -7.47 -16.81
C LYS A 264 2.47 -6.73 -17.94
N GLU A 265 1.85 -5.70 -18.49
CA GLU A 265 2.39 -4.95 -19.63
C GLU A 265 3.64 -4.15 -19.24
N LEU A 266 3.65 -3.52 -18.06
CA LEU A 266 4.84 -2.82 -17.56
C LEU A 266 5.98 -3.82 -17.28
N ASN A 267 5.69 -4.94 -16.63
CA ASN A 267 6.68 -5.99 -16.40
C ASN A 267 7.25 -6.58 -17.70
N LYS A 268 6.44 -6.65 -18.76
CA LYS A 268 6.86 -7.09 -20.09
C LYS A 268 7.82 -6.09 -20.73
N LEU A 269 7.55 -4.79 -20.63
CA LEU A 269 8.44 -3.74 -21.13
C LEU A 269 9.79 -3.72 -20.39
N LEU A 270 9.79 -4.03 -19.09
CA LEU A 270 11.00 -4.07 -18.27
C LEU A 270 11.69 -5.44 -18.25
N ASN A 271 11.21 -6.43 -19.01
CA ASN A 271 11.65 -7.82 -18.88
C ASN A 271 13.11 -8.07 -19.30
N SER A 272 13.71 -7.18 -20.08
CA SER A 272 15.13 -7.25 -20.46
C SER A 272 16.07 -6.87 -19.32
N LEU A 273 15.57 -6.18 -18.30
CA LEU A 273 16.36 -5.77 -17.14
C LEU A 273 16.54 -6.92 -16.16
N GLU A 274 17.64 -6.90 -15.43
CA GLU A 274 17.83 -7.79 -14.29
C GLU A 274 16.75 -7.52 -13.25
N LYS A 275 16.16 -8.60 -12.72
CA LYS A 275 15.09 -8.51 -11.73
C LYS A 275 15.14 -9.66 -10.74
N THR A 276 14.68 -9.36 -9.53
CA THR A 276 14.49 -10.38 -8.49
C THR A 276 13.01 -10.55 -8.15
N ASN A 277 12.61 -11.80 -7.90
CA ASN A 277 11.27 -12.10 -7.38
C ASN A 277 11.22 -11.79 -5.89
N ALA A 278 10.17 -11.11 -5.44
CA ALA A 278 9.92 -10.89 -4.03
C ALA A 278 8.42 -10.94 -3.70
N SER A 279 8.11 -11.16 -2.43
CA SER A 279 6.78 -10.90 -1.87
C SER A 279 6.63 -9.42 -1.55
N TYR A 280 5.39 -8.96 -1.38
CA TYR A 280 5.19 -7.62 -0.85
C TYR A 280 5.78 -7.51 0.56
N PRO A 281 6.33 -6.33 0.92
CA PRO A 281 6.69 -6.04 2.28
C PRO A 281 5.42 -5.88 3.13
N GLY A 282 5.47 -6.30 4.39
CA GLY A 282 4.31 -6.28 5.28
C GLY A 282 3.41 -7.51 5.17
N THR A 283 2.24 -7.42 5.82
CA THR A 283 1.27 -8.51 5.94
C THR A 283 -0.15 -7.99 5.85
N VAL A 284 -1.10 -8.89 5.66
CA VAL A 284 -2.53 -8.59 5.58
C VAL A 284 -3.32 -9.60 6.38
N LYS A 285 -4.45 -9.17 6.95
CA LYS A 285 -5.43 -10.06 7.57
C LYS A 285 -6.75 -9.97 6.81
N ILE A 286 -7.24 -11.12 6.35
CA ILE A 286 -8.65 -11.26 5.98
C ILE A 286 -9.42 -11.32 7.30
N THR A 287 -10.22 -10.29 7.57
CA THR A 287 -10.94 -10.16 8.84
C THR A 287 -12.24 -10.97 8.84
N ASN A 288 -12.84 -11.13 7.67
CA ASN A 288 -14.01 -11.94 7.42
C ASN A 288 -14.00 -12.41 5.96
N LEU A 289 -13.80 -13.71 5.73
CA LEU A 289 -13.72 -14.30 4.41
C LEU A 289 -15.03 -14.17 3.63
N ASP A 290 -16.18 -14.41 4.26
CA ASP A 290 -17.49 -14.30 3.58
C ASP A 290 -17.77 -12.88 3.12
N LEU A 291 -17.42 -11.91 3.96
CA LEU A 291 -17.53 -10.49 3.63
C LEU A 291 -16.59 -10.10 2.48
N LEU A 292 -15.34 -10.60 2.49
CA LEU A 292 -14.41 -10.39 1.40
C LEU A 292 -14.94 -10.97 0.09
N LEU A 293 -15.44 -12.21 0.10
CA LEU A 293 -16.00 -12.87 -1.08
C LEU A 293 -17.23 -12.12 -1.61
N LYS A 294 -18.07 -11.59 -0.72
CA LYS A 294 -19.22 -10.76 -1.10
C LYS A 294 -18.78 -9.44 -1.74
N GLN A 295 -17.78 -8.76 -1.17
CA GLN A 295 -17.23 -7.51 -1.70
C GLN A 295 -16.53 -7.71 -3.05
N ALA A 296 -15.79 -8.82 -3.19
CA ALA A 296 -15.04 -9.16 -4.40
C ALA A 296 -15.87 -9.91 -5.46
N GLU A 297 -17.17 -10.15 -5.23
CA GLU A 297 -18.03 -10.88 -6.17
C GLU A 297 -18.01 -10.28 -7.59
N PRO A 298 -18.10 -8.94 -7.78
CA PRO A 298 -18.04 -8.35 -9.12
C PRO A 298 -16.73 -8.67 -9.85
N PHE A 299 -15.61 -8.76 -9.13
CA PHE A 299 -14.32 -9.15 -9.71
C PHE A 299 -14.31 -10.60 -10.16
N PHE A 300 -14.97 -11.50 -9.43
CA PHE A 300 -15.02 -12.93 -9.73
C PHE A 300 -16.08 -13.29 -10.78
N SER A 301 -17.06 -12.41 -11.01
CA SER A 301 -18.13 -12.62 -11.99
C SER A 301 -17.57 -12.95 -13.37
N GLY A 302 -18.10 -14.03 -13.98
CA GLY A 302 -17.63 -14.56 -15.26
C GLY A 302 -16.27 -15.30 -15.23
N LYS A 303 -15.52 -15.27 -14.12
CA LYS A 303 -14.22 -15.93 -13.97
C LYS A 303 -14.29 -17.19 -13.10
N VAL A 304 -14.79 -17.06 -11.88
CA VAL A 304 -14.90 -18.17 -10.92
C VAL A 304 -16.11 -17.95 -10.03
N LYS A 305 -16.96 -18.97 -9.89
CA LYS A 305 -18.06 -18.94 -8.93
C LYS A 305 -17.61 -19.63 -7.65
N ILE A 306 -17.75 -18.95 -6.52
CA ILE A 306 -17.39 -19.46 -5.19
C ILE A 306 -18.68 -19.67 -4.41
N VAL A 307 -18.97 -20.91 -4.02
CA VAL A 307 -20.20 -21.26 -3.29
C VAL A 307 -19.87 -21.93 -1.96
N GLU A 308 -20.67 -21.64 -0.94
CA GLU A 308 -20.58 -22.33 0.36
C GLU A 308 -21.00 -23.79 0.19
N VAL A 309 -20.18 -24.70 0.72
CA VAL A 309 -20.51 -26.12 0.87
C VAL A 309 -20.96 -26.36 2.31
N ASP A 310 -20.17 -25.83 3.26
CA ASP A 310 -20.45 -25.81 4.69
C ASP A 310 -19.69 -24.64 5.35
N LYS A 311 -19.81 -24.49 6.68
CA LYS A 311 -19.20 -23.39 7.43
C LYS A 311 -17.67 -23.29 7.31
N SER A 312 -16.99 -24.38 6.95
CA SER A 312 -15.54 -24.51 6.92
C SER A 312 -14.98 -24.64 5.50
N SER A 313 -15.83 -24.87 4.49
CA SER A 313 -15.38 -25.18 3.13
C SER A 313 -16.23 -24.52 2.04
N LYS A 314 -15.55 -24.20 0.93
CA LYS A 314 -16.11 -23.51 -0.24
C LYS A 314 -15.77 -24.30 -1.50
N LYS A 315 -16.70 -24.32 -2.46
CA LYS A 315 -16.48 -24.91 -3.79
C LYS A 315 -16.23 -23.81 -4.81
N LEU A 316 -15.12 -23.89 -5.51
CA LEU A 316 -14.75 -23.04 -6.64
C LEU A 316 -15.19 -23.75 -7.92
N ILE A 317 -15.95 -23.07 -8.77
CA ILE A 317 -16.44 -23.56 -10.06
C ILE A 317 -15.90 -22.64 -11.16
N PHE A 318 -15.14 -23.20 -12.10
CA PHE A 318 -14.45 -22.44 -13.14
C PHE A 318 -14.16 -23.34 -14.34
N ASN A 319 -14.25 -22.82 -15.56
CA ASN A 319 -13.89 -23.53 -16.80
C ASN A 319 -14.37 -25.01 -16.85
N GLN A 320 -15.66 -25.25 -16.56
CA GLN A 320 -16.29 -26.59 -16.48
C GLN A 320 -15.68 -27.57 -15.45
N LYS A 321 -14.78 -27.10 -14.59
CA LYS A 321 -14.16 -27.83 -13.48
C LYS A 321 -14.68 -27.28 -12.16
N SER A 322 -14.44 -28.06 -11.10
CA SER A 322 -14.66 -27.56 -9.75
C SER A 322 -13.67 -28.19 -8.77
N MET A 323 -13.40 -27.46 -7.68
CA MET A 323 -12.61 -27.95 -6.56
C MET A 323 -13.20 -27.44 -5.25
N ILE A 324 -13.01 -28.19 -4.17
CA ILE A 324 -13.41 -27.78 -2.82
C ILE A 324 -12.14 -27.42 -2.06
N LEU A 325 -12.19 -26.30 -1.35
CA LEU A 325 -11.12 -25.82 -0.47
C LEU A 325 -11.71 -25.52 0.90
N ASP A 326 -10.97 -25.82 1.95
CA ASP A 326 -11.25 -25.24 3.27
C ASP A 326 -10.99 -23.71 3.25
N ASN A 327 -11.55 -22.99 4.22
CA ASN A 327 -11.45 -21.53 4.30
C ASN A 327 -9.99 -21.05 4.37
N ALA A 328 -9.09 -21.73 5.09
CA ALA A 328 -7.69 -21.32 5.22
C ALA A 328 -6.92 -21.50 3.90
N SER A 329 -7.18 -22.59 3.19
CA SER A 329 -6.65 -22.86 1.85
C SER A 329 -7.17 -21.83 0.83
N LEU A 330 -8.43 -21.41 0.94
CA LEU A 330 -8.99 -20.36 0.09
C LEU A 330 -8.40 -18.99 0.40
N GLU A 331 -8.25 -18.61 1.67
CA GLU A 331 -7.58 -17.36 2.07
C GLU A 331 -6.15 -17.32 1.53
N LYS A 332 -5.40 -18.43 1.65
CA LYS A 332 -4.05 -18.53 1.09
C LYS A 332 -4.06 -18.39 -0.42
N LEU A 333 -5.01 -19.03 -1.12
CA LEU A 333 -5.15 -18.89 -2.57
C LEU A 333 -5.43 -17.44 -2.98
N ILE A 334 -6.34 -16.75 -2.27
CA ILE A 334 -6.67 -15.34 -2.50
C ILE A 334 -5.43 -14.44 -2.35
N LEU A 335 -4.65 -14.64 -1.29
CA LEU A 335 -3.54 -13.75 -0.95
C LEU A 335 -2.22 -14.06 -1.67
N GLN A 336 -1.94 -15.34 -1.92
CA GLN A 336 -0.61 -15.82 -2.36
C GLN A 336 -0.65 -16.56 -3.70
N GLY A 337 -1.84 -16.96 -4.16
CA GLY A 337 -2.00 -17.86 -5.29
C GLY A 337 -1.53 -19.28 -4.98
N ASN A 338 -1.60 -20.15 -5.98
CA ASN A 338 -0.98 -21.47 -5.90
C ASN A 338 -0.56 -21.92 -7.31
N PRO A 339 0.74 -21.92 -7.64
CA PRO A 339 1.23 -22.21 -8.99
C PRO A 339 0.98 -23.65 -9.44
N THR A 340 0.66 -24.58 -8.53
CA THR A 340 0.32 -25.96 -8.88
C THR A 340 -1.12 -26.09 -9.38
N LEU A 341 -1.95 -25.06 -9.18
CA LEU A 341 -3.27 -25.00 -9.78
C LEU A 341 -3.14 -24.68 -11.27
N GLY A 342 -4.08 -25.18 -12.07
CA GLY A 342 -4.05 -25.02 -13.52
C GLY A 342 -3.98 -23.55 -13.97
N SER A 343 -3.42 -23.31 -15.15
CA SER A 343 -3.14 -21.98 -15.70
C SER A 343 -4.28 -20.98 -15.57
N TYR A 344 -5.54 -21.42 -15.75
CA TYR A 344 -6.73 -20.57 -15.60
C TYR A 344 -6.85 -19.92 -14.21
N LEU A 345 -6.60 -20.65 -13.12
CA LEU A 345 -6.69 -20.08 -11.78
C LEU A 345 -5.52 -19.16 -11.46
N ASN A 346 -4.35 -19.38 -12.07
CA ASN A 346 -3.19 -18.50 -11.90
C ASN A 346 -3.38 -17.13 -12.56
N GLU A 347 -4.33 -16.98 -13.47
CA GLU A 347 -4.73 -15.69 -14.04
C GLU A 347 -5.67 -14.89 -13.11
N ILE A 348 -6.29 -15.55 -12.14
CA ILE A 348 -7.25 -14.96 -11.19
C ILE A 348 -6.61 -14.77 -9.81
N PHE A 349 -5.78 -15.72 -9.39
CA PHE A 349 -5.20 -15.80 -8.06
C PHE A 349 -3.66 -15.69 -8.08
N PRO A 350 -3.05 -14.98 -7.11
CA PRO A 350 -3.71 -14.20 -6.07
C PRO A 350 -4.52 -13.05 -6.66
N ILE A 351 -5.58 -12.61 -5.96
CA ILE A 351 -6.30 -11.43 -6.42
C ILE A 351 -5.35 -10.23 -6.33
N PRO A 352 -5.37 -9.29 -7.29
CA PRO A 352 -4.61 -8.06 -7.19
C PRO A 352 -4.98 -7.29 -5.92
N LEU A 353 -3.98 -6.92 -5.12
CA LEU A 353 -4.11 -6.03 -3.96
C LEU A 353 -3.09 -4.90 -4.07
N PRO A 354 -3.38 -3.71 -3.52
CA PRO A 354 -2.46 -2.57 -3.59
C PRO A 354 -1.06 -2.91 -3.08
N PHE A 355 -0.05 -2.40 -3.77
CA PHE A 355 1.33 -2.48 -3.32
C PHE A 355 1.53 -1.60 -2.06
N PRO A 356 2.09 -2.13 -0.96
CA PRO A 356 2.08 -1.42 0.32
C PRO A 356 3.04 -0.23 0.40
N GLU A 357 4.12 -0.19 -0.38
CA GLU A 357 5.09 0.93 -0.37
C GLU A 357 4.75 2.05 -1.38
N GLY A 358 3.46 2.25 -1.64
CA GLY A 358 2.94 3.36 -2.46
C GLY A 358 2.59 4.60 -1.64
N LEU A 359 1.78 5.51 -2.22
CA LEU A 359 1.37 6.75 -1.54
C LEU A 359 0.50 6.52 -0.29
N ASN A 360 -0.17 5.37 -0.21
CA ASN A 360 -1.04 5.00 0.90
C ASN A 360 -0.29 4.27 2.04
N TYR A 361 1.04 4.26 2.02
CA TYR A 361 1.85 3.67 3.10
C TYR A 361 1.64 4.43 4.42
N VAL A 362 1.49 3.68 5.52
CA VAL A 362 1.24 4.20 6.87
C VAL A 362 1.99 3.48 8.00
#